data_AF-A0A7W1YJP7-F1
#
_entry.id   AF-A0A7W1YJP7-F1
#
_cell.length_a   1.000
_cell.length_b   1.000
_cell.length_c   1.000
_cell.angle_alpha   90.00
_cell.angle_beta   90.00
_cell.angle_gamma   90.00
#
_symmetry.space_group_name_H-M   'P 1'
#
loop_
_entity.id
_entity.type
_entity.pdbx_description
1 polymer ?
#
loop_
_entity_poly.entity_id
_entity_poly.type
_entity_poly.pdbx_seq_one_letter_code
_entity_poly.pdbx_strand_id
1 'polypeptide(L)'
;KSLTEHDVLQLAALSVHLGTTGLGRYDESIAFQHRLQKHPALSAESEVARSIWRGLAVTLLCANRREAAMEAAAKGVVGPTDACRLAIMTAQTLLVRGRGAEAMPHLAQATKLVADLPATDEVVGNMAMIASNLMRLVEPQVRLSQDLVVAVAEANRAAWARHPEWRARHRALYQHGQALLLAARPSATLAIVQAMMEIEDQHEAGPLERFFTAALACRAQGVRGQFKIAAGALEACQDFAKRVEEAHRQQVGAALTELEQVLAQLRETPR
;
A
#
# COMPACT_ATOMS: atom_id res chain seq x y z
N LYS A 1 -31.10 18.06 -31.36
CA LYS A 1 -31.83 17.13 -30.46
C LYS A 1 -31.62 17.61 -29.04
N SER A 2 -32.68 17.78 -28.25
CA SER A 2 -32.55 18.14 -26.83
C SER A 2 -31.87 17.00 -26.07
N LEU A 3 -30.95 17.32 -25.16
CA LEU A 3 -30.31 16.32 -24.30
C LEU A 3 -31.34 15.71 -23.34
N THR A 4 -31.31 14.40 -23.17
CA THR A 4 -32.09 13.66 -22.19
C THR A 4 -31.37 13.62 -20.84
N GLU A 5 -32.06 13.22 -19.77
CA GLU A 5 -31.44 13.03 -18.46
C GLU A 5 -30.32 11.97 -18.49
N HIS A 6 -30.48 10.93 -19.32
CA HIS A 6 -29.43 9.93 -19.55
C HIS A 6 -28.18 10.54 -20.20
N ASP A 7 -28.34 11.43 -21.18
CA ASP A 7 -27.19 12.11 -21.81
C ASP A 7 -26.44 12.99 -20.79
N VAL A 8 -27.17 13.66 -19.89
CA VAL A 8 -26.58 14.45 -18.79
C VAL A 8 -25.76 13.55 -17.86
N LEU A 9 -26.27 12.36 -17.52
CA LEU A 9 -25.53 11.39 -16.72
C LEU A 9 -24.22 10.95 -17.39
N GLN A 10 -24.25 10.64 -18.69
CA GLN A 10 -23.05 10.23 -19.43
C GLN A 10 -22.00 11.34 -19.48
N LEU A 11 -22.42 12.59 -19.67
CA LEU A 11 -21.53 13.75 -19.63
C LEU A 11 -20.93 13.96 -18.22
N ALA A 12 -21.74 13.78 -17.17
CA ALA A 12 -21.25 13.86 -15.79
C ALA A 12 -20.22 12.78 -15.50
N ALA A 13 -20.51 11.52 -15.85
CA ALA A 13 -19.59 10.40 -15.70
C ALA A 13 -18.29 10.62 -16.48
N LEU A 14 -18.39 11.08 -17.73
CA LEU A 14 -17.22 11.43 -18.56
C LEU A 14 -16.35 12.49 -17.89
N SER A 15 -16.96 13.50 -17.28
CA SER A 15 -16.21 14.57 -16.60
C SER A 15 -15.43 14.07 -15.39
N VAL A 16 -16.00 13.13 -14.61
CA VAL A 16 -15.25 12.50 -13.50
C VAL A 16 -14.15 11.61 -14.05
N HIS A 17 -14.47 10.69 -14.96
CA HIS A 17 -13.50 9.70 -15.44
C HIS A 17 -12.36 10.34 -16.22
N LEU A 18 -12.65 11.21 -17.19
CA LEU A 18 -11.60 11.85 -17.99
C LEU A 18 -11.03 13.08 -17.29
N GLY A 19 -11.88 14.00 -16.86
CA GLY A 19 -11.46 15.28 -16.30
C GLY A 19 -10.77 15.14 -14.95
N THR A 20 -11.40 14.44 -14.01
CA THR A 20 -10.86 14.23 -12.65
C THR A 20 -9.83 13.11 -12.63
N THR A 21 -10.21 11.89 -13.00
CA THR A 21 -9.36 10.70 -12.84
C THR A 21 -8.20 10.70 -13.83
N GLY A 22 -8.46 10.97 -15.11
CA GLY A 22 -7.43 10.93 -16.16
C GLY A 22 -6.52 12.16 -16.18
N LEU A 23 -7.11 13.35 -16.27
CA LEU A 23 -6.38 14.60 -16.58
C LEU A 23 -6.05 15.45 -15.35
N GLY A 24 -6.69 15.23 -14.20
CA GLY A 24 -6.50 16.07 -13.01
C GLY A 24 -7.01 17.52 -13.18
N ARG A 25 -7.91 17.77 -14.13
CA ARG A 25 -8.53 19.08 -14.40
C ARG A 25 -9.71 19.33 -13.46
N TYR A 26 -9.40 19.45 -12.17
CA TYR A 26 -10.41 19.43 -11.12
C TYR A 26 -11.35 20.63 -11.21
N ASP A 27 -10.82 21.84 -11.41
CA ASP A 27 -11.64 23.05 -11.44
C ASP A 27 -12.62 23.06 -12.61
N GLU A 28 -12.17 22.64 -13.80
CA GLU A 28 -13.04 22.55 -14.96
C GLU A 28 -14.09 21.45 -14.80
N SER A 29 -13.72 20.32 -14.19
CA SER A 29 -14.64 19.22 -13.90
C SER A 29 -15.70 19.65 -12.87
N ILE A 30 -15.29 20.35 -11.80
CA ILE A 30 -16.21 20.92 -10.79
C ILE A 30 -17.16 21.92 -11.44
N ALA A 31 -16.64 22.87 -12.21
CA ALA A 31 -17.45 23.87 -12.89
C ALA A 31 -18.44 23.22 -13.87
N PHE A 32 -18.01 22.17 -14.58
CA PHE A 32 -18.89 21.43 -15.49
C PHE A 32 -19.98 20.65 -14.75
N GLN A 33 -19.64 19.94 -13.67
CA GLN A 33 -20.62 19.25 -12.82
C GLN A 33 -21.67 20.21 -12.28
N HIS A 34 -21.28 21.41 -11.82
CA HIS A 34 -22.23 22.44 -11.38
C HIS A 34 -23.15 22.94 -12.50
N ARG A 35 -22.67 22.99 -13.76
CA ARG A 35 -23.51 23.32 -14.92
C ARG A 35 -24.51 22.19 -15.20
N LEU A 36 -24.09 20.93 -15.12
CA LEU A 36 -24.96 19.78 -15.33
C LEU A 36 -26.07 19.69 -14.28
N GLN A 37 -25.78 20.04 -13.01
CA GLN A 37 -26.79 20.13 -11.95
C GLN A 37 -27.91 21.14 -12.23
N LYS A 38 -27.67 22.13 -13.09
CA LYS A 38 -28.65 23.16 -13.47
C LYS A 38 -29.28 22.87 -14.84
N HIS A 39 -29.00 21.72 -15.44
CA HIS A 39 -29.47 21.40 -16.77
C HIS A 39 -30.99 21.16 -16.77
N PRO A 40 -31.77 21.76 -17.69
CA PRO A 40 -33.24 21.71 -17.67
C PRO A 40 -33.84 20.31 -17.88
N ALA A 41 -33.05 19.36 -18.40
CA ALA A 41 -33.47 17.96 -18.51
C ALA A 41 -33.34 17.15 -17.21
N LEU A 42 -32.76 17.73 -16.15
CA LEU A 42 -32.52 17.08 -14.88
C LEU A 42 -33.62 17.40 -13.87
N SER A 43 -34.25 16.38 -13.30
CA SER A 43 -35.10 16.59 -12.12
C SER A 43 -34.23 16.65 -10.87
N ALA A 44 -34.47 17.63 -9.99
CA ALA A 44 -33.64 17.87 -8.80
C ALA A 44 -33.58 16.68 -7.83
N GLU A 45 -34.65 15.87 -7.77
CA GLU A 45 -34.77 14.71 -6.89
C GLU A 45 -34.49 13.38 -7.60
N SER A 46 -34.04 13.43 -8.86
CA SER A 46 -33.72 12.23 -9.64
C SER A 46 -32.50 11.49 -9.10
N GLU A 47 -32.40 10.20 -9.42
CA GLU A 47 -31.19 9.42 -9.17
C GLU A 47 -30.00 9.96 -9.97
N VAL A 48 -30.24 10.54 -11.14
CA VAL A 48 -29.20 11.17 -11.95
C VAL A 48 -28.63 12.39 -11.24
N ALA A 49 -29.46 13.26 -10.66
CA ALA A 49 -29.00 14.42 -9.90
C ALA A 49 -28.13 14.02 -8.70
N ARG A 50 -28.54 12.97 -7.97
CA ARG A 50 -27.74 12.40 -6.88
C ARG A 50 -26.41 11.81 -7.36
N SER A 51 -26.42 11.11 -8.49
CA SER A 51 -25.20 10.57 -9.11
C SER A 51 -24.20 11.67 -9.49
N ILE A 52 -24.69 12.79 -10.05
CA ILE A 52 -23.88 13.97 -10.34
C ILE A 52 -23.30 14.58 -9.05
N TRP A 53 -24.08 14.64 -7.96
CA TRP A 53 -23.58 15.10 -6.65
C TRP A 53 -22.47 14.20 -6.09
N ARG A 54 -22.61 12.87 -6.19
CA ARG A 54 -21.56 11.92 -5.80
C ARG A 54 -20.29 12.10 -6.65
N GLY A 55 -20.43 12.26 -7.96
CA GLY A 55 -19.30 12.54 -8.86
C GLY A 55 -18.58 13.87 -8.54
N LEU A 56 -19.34 14.90 -8.17
CA LEU A 56 -18.80 16.17 -7.69
C LEU A 56 -18.08 16.01 -6.35
N ALA A 57 -18.63 15.26 -5.41
CA ALA A 57 -17.99 14.98 -4.12
C ALA A 57 -16.63 14.29 -4.31
N VAL A 58 -16.55 13.26 -5.17
CA VAL A 58 -15.28 12.60 -5.53
C VAL A 58 -14.27 13.61 -6.09
N THR A 59 -14.72 14.49 -7.00
CA THR A 59 -13.86 15.48 -7.65
C THR A 59 -13.34 16.52 -6.65
N LEU A 60 -14.21 17.04 -5.78
CA LEU A 60 -13.86 18.00 -4.75
C LEU A 60 -12.86 17.40 -3.75
N LEU A 61 -13.03 16.14 -3.37
CA LEU A 61 -12.10 15.44 -2.50
C LEU A 61 -10.72 15.29 -3.18
N CYS A 62 -10.71 14.91 -4.46
CA CYS A 62 -9.47 14.83 -5.24
C CYS A 62 -8.75 16.18 -5.35
N ALA A 63 -9.51 17.28 -5.39
CA ALA A 63 -9.01 18.66 -5.35
C ALA A 63 -8.63 19.15 -3.93
N ASN A 64 -8.68 18.28 -2.92
CA ASN A 64 -8.45 18.60 -1.51
C ASN A 64 -9.41 19.66 -0.92
N ARG A 65 -10.64 19.75 -1.45
CA ARG A 65 -11.71 20.64 -0.98
C ARG A 65 -12.69 19.87 -0.09
N ARG A 66 -12.22 19.46 1.10
CA ARG A 66 -12.91 18.49 1.98
C ARG A 66 -14.29 18.95 2.43
N GLU A 67 -14.44 20.18 2.90
CA GLU A 67 -15.74 20.73 3.33
C GLU A 67 -16.78 20.70 2.21
N ALA A 68 -16.42 21.24 1.04
CA ALA A 68 -17.30 21.22 -0.13
C ALA A 68 -17.62 19.78 -0.61
N ALA A 69 -16.66 18.86 -0.47
CA ALA A 69 -16.90 17.45 -0.79
C ALA A 69 -17.92 16.82 0.17
N MET A 70 -17.88 17.14 1.46
CA MET A 70 -18.88 16.69 2.44
C MET A 70 -20.27 17.26 2.14
N GLU A 71 -20.36 18.55 1.79
CA GLU A 71 -21.63 19.17 1.38
C GLU A 71 -22.21 18.52 0.11
N ALA A 72 -21.37 18.23 -0.89
CA ALA A 72 -21.79 17.54 -2.10
C ALA A 72 -22.22 16.10 -1.81
N ALA A 73 -21.51 15.40 -0.92
CA ALA A 73 -21.86 14.05 -0.48
C ALA A 73 -23.22 14.02 0.22
N ALA A 74 -23.51 14.98 1.11
CA ALA A 74 -24.79 15.07 1.81
C ALA A 74 -25.99 15.24 0.87
N LYS A 75 -25.78 15.83 -0.32
CA LYS A 75 -26.81 15.97 -1.37
C LYS A 75 -26.93 14.74 -2.27
N GLY A 76 -25.85 13.96 -2.40
CA GLY A 76 -25.77 12.80 -3.30
C GLY A 76 -26.00 11.45 -2.62
N VAL A 77 -26.03 11.40 -1.28
CA VAL A 77 -26.12 10.17 -0.50
C VAL A 77 -27.39 10.18 0.35
N VAL A 78 -28.35 9.33 -0.02
CA VAL A 78 -29.62 9.20 0.74
C VAL A 78 -29.66 7.90 1.55
N GLY A 79 -28.86 6.90 1.19
CA GLY A 79 -28.86 5.60 1.86
C GLY A 79 -27.52 4.85 1.76
N PRO A 80 -27.46 3.64 2.33
CA PRO A 80 -26.24 2.84 2.39
C PRO A 80 -25.70 2.46 1.01
N THR A 81 -26.59 2.22 0.03
CA THR A 81 -26.22 1.96 -1.37
C THR A 81 -25.44 3.13 -1.98
N ASP A 82 -25.92 4.36 -1.81
CA ASP A 82 -25.25 5.56 -2.32
C ASP A 82 -23.92 5.84 -1.60
N ALA A 83 -23.89 5.59 -0.28
CA ALA A 83 -22.68 5.72 0.51
C ALA A 83 -21.59 4.73 0.04
N CYS A 84 -21.99 3.49 -0.25
CA CYS A 84 -21.09 2.46 -0.80
C CYS A 84 -20.56 2.89 -2.17
N ARG A 85 -21.42 3.37 -3.08
CA ARG A 85 -21.03 3.90 -4.40
C ARG A 85 -20.02 5.02 -4.28
N LEU A 86 -20.31 6.02 -3.43
CA LEU A 86 -19.42 7.15 -3.23
C LEU A 86 -18.04 6.68 -2.70
N ALA A 87 -18.02 5.79 -1.71
CA ALA A 87 -16.79 5.27 -1.14
C ALA A 87 -15.93 4.53 -2.19
N ILE A 88 -16.51 3.59 -2.95
CA ILE A 88 -15.75 2.82 -3.94
C ILE A 88 -15.28 3.66 -5.12
N MET A 89 -16.09 4.63 -5.59
CA MET A 89 -15.69 5.57 -6.65
C MET A 89 -14.57 6.50 -6.20
N THR A 90 -14.62 6.94 -4.94
CA THR A 90 -13.57 7.76 -4.33
C THR A 90 -12.26 6.99 -4.26
N ALA A 91 -12.30 5.76 -3.74
CA ALA A 91 -11.14 4.88 -3.68
C ALA A 91 -10.53 4.63 -5.07
N GLN A 92 -11.35 4.29 -6.06
CA GLN A 92 -10.90 4.08 -7.44
C GLN A 92 -10.20 5.31 -8.00
N THR A 93 -10.80 6.50 -7.82
CA THR A 93 -10.26 7.74 -8.39
C THR A 93 -8.92 8.11 -7.74
N LEU A 94 -8.82 8.00 -6.41
CA LEU A 94 -7.58 8.25 -5.69
C LEU A 94 -6.48 7.26 -6.08
N LEU A 95 -6.82 5.97 -6.22
CA LEU A 95 -5.83 4.93 -6.56
C LEU A 95 -5.26 5.11 -7.97
N VAL A 96 -6.10 5.40 -8.97
CA VAL A 96 -5.63 5.67 -10.35
C VAL A 96 -4.71 6.89 -10.41
N ARG A 97 -4.87 7.84 -9.47
CA ARG A 97 -4.00 9.01 -9.32
C ARG A 97 -2.74 8.75 -8.49
N GLY A 98 -2.46 7.50 -8.11
CA GLY A 98 -1.31 7.13 -7.28
C GLY A 98 -1.44 7.50 -5.80
N ARG A 99 -2.63 7.91 -5.33
CA ARG A 99 -2.90 8.32 -3.94
C ARG A 99 -3.40 7.15 -3.10
N GLY A 100 -2.66 6.05 -3.13
CA GLY A 100 -3.07 4.78 -2.48
C GLY A 100 -3.33 4.92 -0.97
N ALA A 101 -2.49 5.68 -0.26
CA ALA A 101 -2.66 5.91 1.18
C ALA A 101 -4.02 6.57 1.51
N GLU A 102 -4.49 7.48 0.66
CA GLU A 102 -5.78 8.15 0.85
C GLU A 102 -6.96 7.29 0.37
N ALA A 103 -6.75 6.38 -0.58
CA ALA A 103 -7.77 5.45 -1.06
C ALA A 103 -8.14 4.39 -0.01
N MET A 104 -7.18 3.96 0.83
CA MET A 104 -7.36 2.90 1.83
C MET A 104 -8.56 3.07 2.77
N PRO A 105 -8.77 4.22 3.45
CA PRO A 105 -9.94 4.39 4.31
C PRO A 105 -11.26 4.26 3.55
N HIS A 106 -11.32 4.69 2.29
CA HIS A 106 -12.53 4.57 1.46
C HIS A 106 -12.79 3.13 1.01
N LEU A 107 -11.74 2.35 0.71
CA LEU A 107 -11.88 0.91 0.45
C LEU A 107 -12.41 0.18 1.69
N ALA A 108 -11.85 0.45 2.87
CA ALA A 108 -12.31 -0.13 4.12
C ALA A 108 -13.79 0.24 4.42
N GLN A 109 -14.15 1.50 4.19
CA GLN A 109 -15.53 1.97 4.32
C GLN A 109 -16.47 1.26 3.35
N ALA A 110 -16.10 1.13 2.07
CA ALA A 110 -16.90 0.42 1.08
C ALA A 110 -17.12 -1.05 1.46
N THR A 111 -16.06 -1.74 1.94
CA THR A 111 -16.15 -3.13 2.44
C THR A 111 -17.11 -3.27 3.60
N LYS A 112 -17.11 -2.32 4.55
CA LYS A 112 -18.08 -2.33 5.65
C LYS A 112 -19.50 -2.12 5.15
N LEU A 113 -19.72 -1.13 4.29
CA LEU A 113 -21.06 -0.78 3.80
C LEU A 113 -21.67 -1.89 2.95
N VAL A 114 -20.88 -2.53 2.09
CA VAL A 114 -21.39 -3.59 1.19
C VAL A 114 -21.79 -4.85 1.96
N ALA A 115 -21.16 -5.13 3.11
CA ALA A 115 -21.48 -6.29 3.94
C ALA A 115 -22.91 -6.24 4.51
N ASP A 116 -23.47 -5.04 4.67
CA ASP A 116 -24.82 -4.81 5.19
C ASP A 116 -25.89 -4.70 4.08
N LEU A 117 -25.50 -4.75 2.80
CA LEU A 117 -26.41 -4.62 1.66
C LEU A 117 -26.95 -5.99 1.19
N PRO A 118 -28.18 -6.04 0.64
CA PRO A 118 -28.68 -7.23 -0.03
C PRO A 118 -27.77 -7.64 -1.20
N ALA A 119 -27.54 -8.94 -1.37
CA ALA A 119 -26.73 -9.46 -2.48
C ALA A 119 -27.28 -9.10 -3.88
N THR A 120 -28.57 -8.76 -3.97
CA THR A 120 -29.24 -8.30 -5.20
C THR A 120 -29.10 -6.79 -5.45
N ASP A 121 -28.49 -6.03 -4.54
CA ASP A 121 -28.23 -4.60 -4.77
C ASP A 121 -27.18 -4.44 -5.89
N GLU A 122 -27.49 -3.62 -6.88
CA GLU A 122 -26.62 -3.37 -8.04
C GLU A 122 -25.23 -2.84 -7.66
N VAL A 123 -25.08 -2.16 -6.51
CA VAL A 123 -23.77 -1.69 -6.06
C VAL A 123 -22.83 -2.83 -5.71
N VAL A 124 -23.34 -3.97 -5.27
CA VAL A 124 -22.51 -5.14 -4.91
C VAL A 124 -21.73 -5.62 -6.14
N GLY A 125 -22.42 -5.79 -7.28
CA GLY A 125 -21.80 -6.16 -8.55
C GLY A 125 -20.80 -5.10 -9.05
N ASN A 126 -21.17 -3.82 -8.96
CA ASN A 126 -20.29 -2.72 -9.36
C ASN A 126 -19.02 -2.65 -8.49
N MET A 127 -19.15 -2.85 -7.18
CA MET A 127 -18.02 -2.86 -6.26
C MET A 127 -17.07 -4.01 -6.57
N ALA A 128 -17.58 -5.22 -6.81
CA ALA A 128 -16.75 -6.37 -7.16
C ALA A 128 -15.95 -6.11 -8.46
N MET A 129 -16.62 -5.58 -9.49
CA MET A 129 -15.98 -5.21 -10.75
C MET A 129 -14.87 -4.15 -10.55
N ILE A 130 -15.16 -3.08 -9.79
CA ILE A 130 -14.17 -2.04 -9.50
C ILE A 130 -13.00 -2.62 -8.71
N ALA A 131 -13.25 -3.41 -7.66
CA ALA A 131 -12.21 -4.03 -6.86
C ALA A 131 -11.30 -4.94 -7.70
N SER A 132 -11.85 -5.78 -8.59
CA SER A 132 -11.05 -6.58 -9.53
C SER A 132 -10.21 -5.73 -10.48
N ASN A 133 -10.75 -4.60 -10.97
CA ASN A 133 -9.98 -3.66 -11.79
C ASN A 133 -8.82 -3.03 -11.00
N LEU A 134 -9.05 -2.64 -9.75
CA LEU A 134 -8.03 -2.06 -8.88
C LEU A 134 -6.94 -3.08 -8.54
N MET A 135 -7.30 -4.35 -8.31
CA MET A 135 -6.33 -5.43 -8.12
C MET A 135 -5.39 -5.56 -9.33
N ARG A 136 -5.95 -5.60 -10.55
CA ARG A 136 -5.15 -5.64 -11.79
C ARG A 136 -4.26 -4.41 -11.98
N LEU A 137 -4.66 -3.26 -11.44
CA LEU A 137 -3.86 -2.03 -11.47
C LEU A 137 -2.70 -2.07 -10.47
N VAL A 138 -2.94 -2.60 -9.26
CA VAL A 138 -1.97 -2.59 -8.14
C VAL A 138 -0.94 -3.70 -8.27
N GLU A 139 -1.33 -4.90 -8.73
CA GLU A 139 -0.44 -6.06 -8.85
C GLU A 139 0.89 -5.75 -9.57
N PRO A 140 0.93 -5.16 -10.79
CA PRO A 140 2.19 -4.85 -11.45
C PRO A 140 3.00 -3.78 -10.70
N GLN A 141 2.34 -2.88 -9.95
CA GLN A 141 3.02 -1.86 -9.15
C GLN A 141 3.73 -2.47 -7.94
N VAL A 142 3.13 -3.49 -7.30
CA VAL A 142 3.78 -4.24 -6.22
C VAL A 142 5.03 -4.92 -6.75
N ARG A 143 4.93 -5.62 -7.88
CA ARG A 143 6.09 -6.28 -8.51
C ARG A 143 7.18 -5.28 -8.87
N LEU A 144 6.82 -4.16 -9.52
CA LEU A 144 7.76 -3.10 -9.85
C LEU A 144 8.45 -2.53 -8.60
N SER A 145 7.70 -2.31 -7.52
CA SER A 145 8.24 -1.79 -6.26
C SER A 145 9.23 -2.79 -5.63
N GLN A 146 8.92 -4.08 -5.67
CA GLN A 146 9.81 -5.15 -5.21
C GLN A 146 11.09 -5.25 -6.05
N ASP A 147 10.97 -5.15 -7.38
CA ASP A 147 12.13 -5.18 -8.27
C ASP A 147 13.00 -3.92 -8.08
N LEU A 148 12.38 -2.75 -7.90
CA LEU A 148 13.09 -1.49 -7.68
C LEU A 148 13.85 -1.48 -6.35
N VAL A 149 13.24 -1.94 -5.24
CA VAL A 149 13.94 -1.97 -3.94
C VAL A 149 15.16 -2.89 -3.99
N VAL A 150 15.06 -4.03 -4.69
CA VAL A 150 16.20 -4.94 -4.90
C VAL A 150 17.28 -4.28 -5.76
N ALA A 151 16.91 -3.66 -6.89
CA ALA A 151 17.86 -3.01 -7.79
C ALA A 151 18.60 -1.85 -7.11
N VAL A 152 17.90 -1.02 -6.33
CA VAL A 152 18.52 0.06 -5.55
C VAL A 152 19.49 -0.51 -4.52
N ALA A 153 19.10 -1.56 -3.80
CA ALA A 153 19.98 -2.18 -2.83
C ALA A 153 21.17 -2.90 -3.48
N GLU A 154 21.01 -3.44 -4.70
CA GLU A 154 22.10 -4.01 -5.48
C GLU A 154 23.11 -2.96 -5.93
N ALA A 155 22.62 -1.82 -6.44
CA ALA A 155 23.47 -0.68 -6.79
C ALA A 155 24.24 -0.17 -5.56
N ASN A 156 23.58 -0.05 -4.41
CA ASN A 156 24.22 0.30 -3.13
C ASN A 156 25.30 -0.71 -2.75
N ARG A 157 24.99 -2.02 -2.80
CA ARG A 157 25.97 -3.09 -2.54
C ARG A 157 27.17 -3.01 -3.48
N ALA A 158 26.95 -2.80 -4.77
CA ALA A 158 28.02 -2.68 -5.76
C ALA A 158 28.92 -1.45 -5.50
N ALA A 159 28.34 -0.32 -5.10
CA ALA A 159 29.09 0.87 -4.72
C ALA A 159 29.97 0.60 -3.48
N TRP A 160 29.38 0.04 -2.42
CA TRP A 160 30.10 -0.22 -1.17
C TRP A 160 31.07 -1.40 -1.24
N ALA A 161 30.90 -2.35 -2.17
CA ALA A 161 31.82 -3.49 -2.35
C ALA A 161 33.28 -3.05 -2.60
N ARG A 162 33.48 -1.83 -3.11
CA ARG A 162 34.80 -1.23 -3.35
C ARG A 162 35.34 -0.43 -2.15
N HIS A 163 34.56 -0.28 -1.09
CA HIS A 163 34.95 0.50 0.07
C HIS A 163 35.97 -0.27 0.93
N PRO A 164 37.05 0.39 1.40
CA PRO A 164 38.10 -0.29 2.16
C PRO A 164 37.60 -0.80 3.51
N GLU A 165 36.68 -0.08 4.15
CA GLU A 165 36.11 -0.49 5.43
C GLU A 165 35.16 -1.69 5.27
N TRP A 166 35.49 -2.81 5.93
CA TRP A 166 34.70 -4.04 5.86
C TRP A 166 33.31 -3.90 6.51
N ARG A 167 33.16 -3.10 7.57
CA ARG A 167 31.85 -2.87 8.22
C ARG A 167 30.88 -2.14 7.30
N ALA A 168 31.37 -1.21 6.48
CA ALA A 168 30.54 -0.57 5.46
C ALA A 168 30.06 -1.60 4.41
N ARG A 169 30.94 -2.51 3.98
CA ARG A 169 30.58 -3.63 3.08
C ARG A 169 29.54 -4.56 3.71
N HIS A 170 29.73 -4.93 4.98
CA HIS A 170 28.79 -5.75 5.75
C HIS A 170 27.42 -5.07 5.87
N ARG A 171 27.37 -3.77 6.21
CA ARG A 171 26.12 -3.00 6.27
C ARG A 171 25.40 -2.96 4.93
N ALA A 172 26.13 -2.80 3.83
CA ALA A 172 25.55 -2.82 2.49
C ALA A 172 24.95 -4.19 2.13
N LEU A 173 25.63 -5.28 2.52
CA LEU A 173 25.07 -6.63 2.41
C LEU A 173 23.80 -6.79 3.25
N TYR A 174 23.81 -6.34 4.52
CA TYR A 174 22.63 -6.39 5.38
C TYR A 174 21.42 -5.68 4.76
N GLN A 175 21.63 -4.47 4.23
CA GLN A 175 20.58 -3.70 3.54
C GLN A 175 20.07 -4.42 2.28
N HIS A 176 20.97 -5.05 1.50
CA HIS A 176 20.59 -5.85 0.35
C HIS A 176 19.78 -7.10 0.75
N GLY A 177 20.18 -7.78 1.81
CA GLY A 177 19.44 -8.90 2.37
C GLY A 177 18.04 -8.53 2.84
N GLN A 178 17.88 -7.36 3.47
CA GLN A 178 16.58 -6.81 3.84
C GLN A 178 15.71 -6.49 2.62
N ALA A 179 16.27 -5.87 1.58
CA ALA A 179 15.55 -5.59 0.34
C ALA A 179 15.02 -6.88 -0.31
N LEU A 180 15.83 -7.95 -0.31
CA LEU A 180 15.40 -9.27 -0.79
C LEU A 180 14.26 -9.86 0.05
N LEU A 181 14.23 -9.65 1.38
CA LEU A 181 13.10 -10.08 2.22
C LEU A 181 11.83 -9.29 1.91
N LEU A 182 11.93 -7.97 1.75
CA LEU A 182 10.80 -7.12 1.35
C LEU A 182 10.24 -7.52 -0.02
N ALA A 183 11.10 -8.01 -0.91
CA ALA A 183 10.74 -8.59 -2.20
C ALA A 183 10.31 -10.06 -2.15
N ALA A 184 10.09 -10.63 -0.96
CA ALA A 184 9.71 -12.03 -0.73
C ALA A 184 10.68 -13.08 -1.35
N ARG A 185 11.99 -12.81 -1.31
CA ARG A 185 13.07 -13.69 -1.84
C ARG A 185 13.95 -14.26 -0.72
N PRO A 186 13.39 -15.02 0.26
CA PRO A 186 14.13 -15.42 1.45
C PRO A 186 15.32 -16.36 1.16
N SER A 187 15.27 -17.18 0.10
CA SER A 187 16.40 -18.03 -0.30
C SER A 187 17.59 -17.19 -0.77
N ALA A 188 17.33 -16.11 -1.53
CA ALA A 188 18.39 -15.19 -1.94
C ALA A 188 18.95 -14.41 -0.75
N THR A 189 18.11 -14.03 0.22
CA THR A 189 18.57 -13.43 1.48
C THR A 189 19.56 -14.33 2.22
N LEU A 190 19.36 -15.65 2.22
CA LEU A 190 20.28 -16.58 2.89
C LEU A 190 21.66 -16.65 2.21
N ALA A 191 21.74 -16.46 0.89
CA ALA A 191 23.03 -16.32 0.21
C ALA A 191 23.76 -15.04 0.66
N ILE A 192 23.02 -13.95 0.93
CA ILE A 192 23.59 -12.73 1.50
C ILE A 192 24.07 -12.94 2.93
N VAL A 193 23.31 -13.66 3.75
CA VAL A 193 23.72 -14.05 5.11
C VAL A 193 25.06 -14.81 5.06
N GLN A 194 25.23 -15.76 4.13
CA GLN A 194 26.50 -16.47 3.96
C GLN A 194 27.65 -15.52 3.61
N ALA A 195 27.46 -14.60 2.66
CA ALA A 195 28.46 -13.60 2.32
C ALA A 195 28.79 -12.65 3.48
N MET A 196 27.80 -12.33 4.34
CA MET A 196 28.04 -11.56 5.56
C MET A 196 28.91 -12.34 6.55
N MET A 197 28.59 -13.62 6.78
CA MET A 197 29.37 -14.51 7.66
C MET A 197 30.82 -14.66 7.16
N GLU A 198 31.04 -14.77 5.86
CA GLU A 198 32.40 -14.82 5.29
C GLU A 198 33.23 -13.57 5.61
N ILE A 199 32.63 -12.38 5.51
CA ILE A 199 33.32 -11.13 5.87
C ILE A 199 33.56 -11.07 7.38
N GLU A 200 32.60 -11.54 8.18
CA GLU A 200 32.71 -11.58 9.64
C GLU A 200 33.84 -12.49 10.11
N ASP A 201 33.98 -13.67 9.51
CA ASP A 201 35.03 -14.63 9.84
C ASP A 201 36.42 -14.10 9.45
N GLN A 202 36.53 -13.41 8.30
CA GLN A 202 37.79 -12.80 7.85
C GLN A 202 38.29 -11.66 8.75
N HIS A 203 37.41 -11.00 9.50
CA HIS A 203 37.72 -9.80 10.27
C HIS A 203 37.43 -9.95 11.76
N GLU A 204 37.19 -11.18 12.23
CA GLU A 204 36.87 -11.50 13.62
C GLU A 204 35.74 -10.61 14.17
N ALA A 205 34.65 -10.50 13.41
CA ALA A 205 33.59 -9.54 13.71
C ALA A 205 32.99 -9.72 15.11
N GLY A 206 32.66 -8.58 15.72
CA GLY A 206 32.11 -8.50 17.06
C GLY A 206 30.65 -8.95 17.15
N PRO A 207 30.07 -8.89 18.37
CA PRO A 207 28.69 -9.32 18.60
C PRO A 207 27.66 -8.46 17.85
N LEU A 208 27.96 -7.19 17.55
CA LEU A 208 27.03 -6.30 16.86
C LEU A 208 26.76 -6.75 15.42
N GLU A 209 27.81 -7.00 14.63
CA GLU A 209 27.67 -7.43 13.24
C GLU A 209 27.00 -8.81 13.16
N ARG A 210 27.45 -9.74 14.00
CA ARG A 210 26.90 -11.11 14.07
C ARG A 210 25.43 -11.12 14.52
N PHE A 211 25.01 -10.19 15.38
CA PHE A 211 23.60 -10.00 15.73
C PHE A 211 22.77 -9.69 14.49
N PHE A 212 23.18 -8.71 13.66
CA PHE A 212 22.40 -8.33 12.48
C PHE A 212 22.36 -9.43 11.41
N THR A 213 23.45 -10.19 11.25
CA THR A 213 23.48 -11.37 10.38
C THR A 213 22.54 -12.46 10.85
N ALA A 214 22.58 -12.80 12.15
CA ALA A 214 21.67 -13.77 12.75
C ALA A 214 20.20 -13.31 12.66
N ALA A 215 19.93 -12.02 12.86
CA ALA A 215 18.59 -11.45 12.78
C ALA A 215 18.04 -11.55 11.34
N LEU A 216 18.88 -11.29 10.35
CA LEU A 216 18.51 -11.43 8.94
C LEU A 216 18.22 -12.90 8.58
N ALA A 217 19.07 -13.82 9.04
CA ALA A 217 18.87 -15.26 8.85
C ALA A 217 17.57 -15.74 9.50
N CYS A 218 17.30 -15.28 10.72
CA CYS A 218 16.10 -15.58 11.49
C CYS A 218 14.83 -15.18 10.72
N ARG A 219 14.77 -13.94 10.22
CA ARG A 219 13.65 -13.45 9.38
C ARG A 219 13.50 -14.29 8.12
N ALA A 220 14.60 -14.56 7.41
CA ALA A 220 14.56 -15.35 6.18
C ALA A 220 14.01 -16.77 6.42
N GLN A 221 14.42 -17.44 7.51
CA GLN A 221 13.92 -18.76 7.85
C GLN A 221 12.45 -18.72 8.31
N GLY A 222 12.05 -17.69 9.05
CA GLY A 222 10.64 -17.44 9.39
C GLY A 222 9.76 -17.31 8.14
N VAL A 223 10.19 -16.50 7.17
CA VAL A 223 9.49 -16.34 5.87
C VAL A 223 9.54 -17.61 5.01
N ARG A 224 10.42 -18.57 5.28
CA ARG A 224 10.38 -19.91 4.66
C ARG A 224 9.49 -20.91 5.41
N GLY A 225 8.93 -20.53 6.55
CA GLY A 225 8.20 -21.45 7.46
C GLY A 225 9.12 -22.42 8.22
N GLN A 226 10.44 -22.21 8.21
CA GLN A 226 11.42 -23.06 8.87
C GLN A 226 11.62 -22.66 10.33
N PHE A 227 10.53 -22.70 11.12
CA PHE A 227 10.49 -22.08 12.46
C PHE A 227 11.46 -22.66 13.47
N LYS A 228 11.85 -23.95 13.34
CA LYS A 228 12.89 -24.54 14.19
C LYS A 228 14.26 -23.91 13.93
N ILE A 229 14.59 -23.67 12.67
CA ILE A 229 15.85 -23.03 12.27
C ILE A 229 15.81 -21.54 12.65
N ALA A 230 14.67 -20.88 12.43
CA ALA A 230 14.46 -19.49 12.85
C ALA A 230 14.63 -19.34 14.38
N ALA A 231 14.12 -20.27 15.18
CA ALA A 231 14.30 -20.26 16.64
C ALA A 231 15.78 -20.35 17.05
N GLY A 232 16.55 -21.25 16.44
CA GLY A 232 18.00 -21.32 16.70
C GLY A 232 18.75 -20.04 16.31
N ALA A 233 18.35 -19.39 15.21
CA ALA A 233 18.89 -18.09 14.83
C ALA A 233 18.48 -16.96 15.80
N LEU A 234 17.26 -17.01 16.35
CA LEU A 234 16.79 -16.09 17.39
C LEU A 234 17.58 -16.26 18.70
N GLU A 235 17.85 -17.48 19.13
CA GLU A 235 18.70 -17.76 20.29
C GLU A 235 20.10 -17.16 20.10
N ALA A 236 20.68 -17.31 18.91
CA ALA A 236 21.95 -16.66 18.57
C ALA A 236 21.85 -15.12 18.64
N CYS A 237 20.76 -14.52 18.17
CA CYS A 237 20.52 -13.08 18.32
C CYS A 237 20.48 -12.66 19.80
N GLN A 238 19.75 -13.39 20.63
CA GLN A 238 19.66 -13.11 22.06
C GLN A 238 21.03 -13.20 22.74
N ASP A 239 21.86 -14.17 22.36
CA ASP A 239 23.21 -14.32 22.90
C ASP A 239 24.19 -13.25 22.41
N PHE A 240 24.09 -12.79 21.17
CA PHE A 240 24.87 -11.64 20.71
C PHE A 240 24.42 -10.36 21.41
N ALA A 241 23.11 -10.13 21.56
CA ALA A 241 22.56 -8.94 22.21
C ALA A 241 23.09 -8.71 23.63
N LYS A 242 23.27 -9.80 24.41
CA LYS A 242 23.87 -9.73 25.77
C LYS A 242 25.32 -9.23 25.79
N ARG A 243 26.04 -9.40 24.68
CA ARG A 243 27.49 -9.10 24.56
C ARG A 243 27.77 -7.78 23.84
N VAL A 244 26.76 -7.12 23.30
CA VAL A 244 26.89 -5.85 22.60
C VAL A 244 27.23 -4.73 23.60
N GLU A 245 28.11 -3.82 23.17
CA GLU A 245 28.53 -2.64 23.93
C GLU A 245 27.33 -1.74 24.31
N GLU A 246 27.45 -1.01 25.42
CA GLU A 246 26.38 -0.14 25.95
C GLU A 246 25.82 0.81 24.89
N ALA A 247 26.70 1.40 24.07
CA ALA A 247 26.34 2.36 23.03
C ALA A 247 25.34 1.82 22.01
N HIS A 248 25.22 0.50 21.85
CA HIS A 248 24.35 -0.15 20.88
C HIS A 248 23.23 -0.98 21.49
N ARG A 249 23.18 -1.14 22.83
CA ARG A 249 22.18 -2.00 23.48
C ARG A 249 20.74 -1.59 23.21
N GLN A 250 20.44 -0.29 23.19
CA GLN A 250 19.10 0.19 22.92
C GLN A 250 18.63 -0.18 21.50
N GLN A 251 19.49 0.03 20.50
CA GLN A 251 19.21 -0.31 19.10
C GLN A 251 19.01 -1.82 18.92
N VAL A 252 19.91 -2.63 19.50
CA VAL A 252 19.86 -4.09 19.41
C VAL A 252 18.65 -4.65 20.16
N GLY A 253 18.32 -4.09 21.32
CA GLY A 253 17.12 -4.46 22.10
C GLY A 253 15.84 -4.21 21.31
N ALA A 254 15.70 -3.04 20.68
CA ALA A 254 14.54 -2.72 19.84
C ALA A 254 14.42 -3.68 18.64
N ALA A 255 15.53 -3.96 17.96
CA ALA A 255 15.56 -4.88 16.83
C ALA A 255 15.23 -6.33 17.24
N LEU A 256 15.65 -6.77 18.42
CA LEU A 256 15.33 -8.09 18.96
C LEU A 256 13.83 -8.21 19.29
N THR A 257 13.25 -7.21 19.95
CA THR A 257 11.81 -7.18 20.23
C THR A 257 10.98 -7.21 18.95
N GLU A 258 11.36 -6.41 17.93
CA GLU A 258 10.71 -6.45 16.62
C GLU A 258 10.83 -7.84 15.97
N LEU A 259 12.00 -8.48 16.05
CA LEU A 259 12.23 -9.81 15.49
C LEU A 259 11.34 -10.86 16.15
N GLU A 260 11.19 -10.82 17.47
CA GLU A 260 10.31 -11.71 18.23
C GLU A 260 8.84 -11.54 17.83
N GLN A 261 8.38 -10.30 17.68
CA GLN A 261 7.02 -9.98 17.22
C GLN A 261 6.76 -10.50 15.80
N VAL A 262 7.69 -10.26 14.88
CA VAL A 262 7.57 -10.73 13.49
C VAL A 262 7.49 -12.27 13.44
N LEU A 263 8.32 -12.98 14.22
CA LEU A 263 8.26 -14.43 14.25
C LEU A 263 6.95 -14.97 14.85
N ALA A 264 6.41 -14.32 15.89
CA ALA A 264 5.12 -14.68 16.45
C ALA A 264 4.01 -14.55 15.40
N GLN A 265 3.95 -13.41 14.71
CA GLN A 265 2.96 -13.15 13.65
C GLN A 265 3.07 -14.15 12.48
N LEU A 266 4.29 -14.48 12.07
CA LEU A 266 4.52 -15.46 11.00
C LEU A 266 4.08 -16.88 11.37
N ARG A 267 4.07 -17.24 12.67
CA ARG A 267 3.56 -18.54 13.15
C ARG A 267 2.04 -18.58 13.19
N GLU A 268 1.41 -17.46 13.50
CA GLU A 268 -0.05 -17.35 13.63
C GLU A 268 -0.77 -17.24 12.28
N THR A 269 -0.05 -16.86 11.21
CA THR A 269 -0.63 -16.73 9.87
C THR A 269 -0.55 -18.08 9.13
N PRO A 270 -1.65 -18.85 9.00
CA PRO A 270 -1.64 -20.09 8.24
C PRO A 270 -1.32 -19.81 6.76
N ARG A 271 -0.46 -20.65 6.16
CA ARG A 271 -0.12 -20.63 4.73
C ARG A 271 -1.00 -21.57 3.93
#